data_AF-A0A7J5DQJ0-F1
#
_entry.id   AF-A0A7J5DQJ0-F1
#
_cell.length_a   1.000
_cell.length_b   1.000
_cell.length_c   1.000
_cell.angle_alpha   90.00
_cell.angle_beta   90.00
_cell.angle_gamma   90.00
#
_symmetry.space_group_name_H-M   'P 1'
#
loop_
_entity.id
_entity.type
_entity.pdbx_description
1 polymer ?
#
loop_
_entity_poly.entity_id
_entity_poly.type
_entity_poly.pdbx_seq_one_letter_code
_entity_poly.pdbx_strand_id
1 'polypeptide(L)'
;MSPAKATIAVVAGIAACVALGVGIWGFRVATSEPKGRGDAVIEKNSAANWTTAQARFESLYAEIVAADRKVTLAHEALGADPGNRTARDTYYGTRTVCLSIVADYNAAARTYLAADFRSADLPAQIGDADPATDCKE
;
A
#
# COMPACT_ATOMS: atom_id res chain seq x y z
N MET A 1 -28.91 52.77 22.22
CA MET A 1 -29.10 52.15 20.89
C MET A 1 -30.46 51.46 20.92
N SER A 2 -31.34 51.67 19.93
CA SER A 2 -32.67 51.03 19.93
C SER A 2 -32.52 49.50 19.82
N PRO A 3 -33.34 48.69 20.54
CA PRO A 3 -33.25 47.23 20.52
C PRO A 3 -33.28 46.64 19.09
N ALA A 4 -34.03 47.26 18.18
CA ALA A 4 -34.08 46.84 16.78
C ALA A 4 -32.73 46.97 16.05
N LYS A 5 -31.93 48.00 16.35
CA LYS A 5 -30.60 48.20 15.74
C LYS A 5 -29.59 47.17 16.27
N ALA A 6 -29.70 46.79 17.54
CA ALA A 6 -28.87 45.74 18.12
C ALA A 6 -29.18 44.37 17.49
N THR A 7 -30.45 44.01 17.32
CA THR A 7 -30.84 42.74 16.68
C THR A 7 -30.35 42.64 15.24
N ILE A 8 -30.49 43.70 14.44
CA ILE A 8 -30.02 43.72 13.05
C ILE A 8 -28.49 43.54 12.96
N ALA A 9 -27.74 44.22 13.84
CA ALA A 9 -26.28 44.08 13.87
C ALA A 9 -25.82 42.66 14.22
N VAL A 10 -26.51 42.01 15.17
CA VAL A 10 -26.21 40.62 15.56
C VAL A 10 -26.50 39.66 14.40
N VAL A 11 -27.65 39.80 13.74
CA VAL A 11 -28.01 38.94 12.59
C VAL A 11 -27.04 39.13 11.43
N ALA A 12 -26.67 40.38 11.11
CA ALA A 12 -25.69 40.68 10.06
C ALA A 12 -24.30 40.09 10.39
N GLY A 13 -23.87 40.17 11.65
CA GLY A 13 -22.63 39.56 12.12
C GLY A 13 -22.63 38.03 11.97
N ILE A 14 -23.73 37.37 12.36
CA ILE A 14 -23.89 35.92 12.19
C ILE A 14 -23.85 35.53 10.71
N ALA A 15 -24.59 36.25 9.85
CA ALA A 15 -24.61 35.99 8.42
C ALA A 15 -23.22 36.15 7.78
N ALA A 16 -22.45 37.16 8.18
CA ALA A 16 -21.07 37.35 7.73
C ALA A 16 -20.15 36.19 8.17
N CYS A 17 -20.25 35.74 9.43
CA CYS A 17 -19.48 34.60 9.93
C CYS A 17 -19.81 33.31 9.17
N VAL A 18 -21.09 33.06 8.88
CA VAL A 18 -21.52 31.89 8.09
C VAL A 18 -20.99 31.99 6.66
N ALA A 19 -21.09 33.14 6.01
CA ALA A 19 -20.59 33.34 4.65
C ALA A 19 -19.07 33.13 4.56
N LEU A 20 -18.30 33.63 5.54
CA LEU A 20 -16.85 33.40 5.61
C LEU A 20 -16.53 31.93 5.85
N GLY A 21 -17.27 31.25 6.73
CA GLY A 21 -17.10 29.82 6.99
C GLY A 21 -17.32 28.98 5.73
N VAL A 22 -18.40 29.23 4.99
CA VAL A 22 -18.71 28.56 3.71
C VAL A 22 -17.64 28.87 2.66
N GLY A 23 -17.18 30.13 2.58
CA GLY A 23 -16.13 30.54 1.65
C GLY A 23 -14.79 29.84 1.90
N ILE A 24 -14.36 29.74 3.17
CA ILE A 24 -13.12 29.04 3.55
C ILE A 24 -13.24 27.54 3.25
N TRP A 25 -14.37 26.93 3.59
CA TRP A 25 -14.61 25.52 3.28
C TRP A 25 -14.60 25.26 1.77
N GLY A 26 -15.33 26.07 0.99
CA GLY A 26 -15.39 25.94 -0.46
C GLY A 26 -14.01 26.10 -1.12
N PHE A 27 -13.20 27.07 -0.65
CA PHE A 27 -11.84 27.25 -1.15
C PHE A 27 -10.93 26.05 -0.84
N ARG A 28 -11.02 25.47 0.37
CA ARG A 28 -10.27 24.26 0.73
C ARG A 28 -10.68 23.06 -0.13
N VAL A 29 -11.97 22.89 -0.38
CA VAL A 29 -12.46 21.81 -1.26
C VAL A 29 -11.97 22.03 -2.69
N ALA A 30 -12.09 23.25 -3.23
CA ALA A 30 -11.69 23.56 -4.59
C ALA A 30 -10.18 23.38 -4.84
N THR A 31 -9.34 23.59 -3.82
CA THR A 31 -7.88 23.43 -3.91
C THR A 31 -7.37 22.06 -3.46
N SER A 32 -8.23 21.20 -2.93
CA SER A 32 -7.83 19.92 -2.34
C SER A 32 -7.21 18.95 -3.35
N GLU A 33 -7.80 18.82 -4.54
CA GLU A 33 -7.32 17.92 -5.59
C GLU A 33 -5.94 18.34 -6.16
N PRO A 34 -5.73 19.58 -6.64
CA PRO A 34 -4.42 20.00 -7.13
C PRO A 34 -3.36 19.97 -6.01
N LYS A 35 -3.72 20.29 -4.77
CA LYS A 35 -2.83 20.15 -3.62
C LYS A 35 -2.44 18.69 -3.38
N GLY A 36 -3.41 17.78 -3.34
CA GLY A 36 -3.15 16.35 -3.11
C GLY A 36 -2.25 15.73 -4.18
N ARG A 37 -2.42 16.12 -5.45
CA ARG A 37 -1.52 15.70 -6.53
C ARG A 37 -0.10 16.24 -6.34
N GLY A 38 0.04 17.50 -5.93
CA GLY A 38 1.34 18.12 -5.63
C GLY A 38 2.05 17.43 -4.45
N ASP A 39 1.33 17.22 -3.35
CA ASP A 39 1.85 16.55 -2.15
C ASP A 39 2.30 15.11 -2.48
N ALA A 40 1.54 14.36 -3.29
CA ALA A 40 1.92 13.03 -3.74
C ALA A 40 3.21 13.02 -4.59
N VAL A 41 3.41 14.02 -5.45
CA VAL A 41 4.66 14.16 -6.24
C VAL A 41 5.84 14.48 -5.32
N ILE A 42 5.65 15.37 -4.35
CA ILE A 42 6.69 15.71 -3.36
C ILE A 42 7.08 14.47 -2.56
N GLU A 43 6.09 13.74 -2.05
CA GLU A 43 6.31 12.53 -1.27
C GLU A 43 7.02 11.45 -2.10
N LYS A 44 6.54 11.20 -3.33
CA LYS A 44 7.15 10.24 -4.26
C LYS A 44 8.64 10.51 -4.44
N ASN A 45 9.01 11.76 -4.70
CA ASN A 45 10.39 12.16 -4.96
C ASN A 45 11.23 12.40 -3.70
N SER A 46 10.68 12.18 -2.51
CA SER A 46 11.45 12.36 -1.27
C SER A 46 12.49 11.24 -1.10
N ALA A 47 13.68 11.60 -0.61
CA ALA A 47 14.74 10.63 -0.36
C ALA A 47 14.32 9.55 0.66
N ALA A 48 13.48 9.91 1.64
CA ALA A 48 12.94 8.99 2.61
C ALA A 48 12.00 7.95 1.97
N ASN A 49 11.12 8.37 1.05
CA ASN A 49 10.28 7.44 0.31
C ASN A 49 11.13 6.50 -0.55
N TRP A 50 12.17 7.03 -1.20
CA TRP A 50 13.04 6.22 -2.06
C TRP A 50 13.70 5.06 -1.31
N THR A 51 14.39 5.36 -0.20
CA THR A 51 15.09 4.34 0.60
C THR A 51 14.12 3.35 1.26
N THR A 52 12.97 3.85 1.74
CA THR A 52 11.92 3.01 2.34
C THR A 52 11.31 2.06 1.31
N ALA A 53 10.99 2.55 0.12
CA ALA A 53 10.43 1.74 -0.96
C ALA A 53 11.43 0.66 -1.39
N GLN A 54 12.70 1.04 -1.58
CA GLN A 54 13.74 0.09 -1.96
C GLN A 54 13.90 -1.00 -0.89
N ALA A 55 14.06 -0.63 0.38
CA ALA A 55 14.19 -1.60 1.47
C ALA A 55 12.97 -2.53 1.58
N ARG A 56 11.76 -2.01 1.31
CA ARG A 56 10.54 -2.81 1.30
C ARG A 56 10.55 -3.85 0.17
N PHE A 57 10.96 -3.50 -1.04
CA PHE A 57 11.02 -4.45 -2.14
C PHE A 57 12.08 -5.54 -1.91
N GLU A 58 13.24 -5.16 -1.38
CA GLU A 58 14.29 -6.11 -1.00
C GLU A 58 13.78 -7.10 0.08
N SER A 59 13.10 -6.60 1.12
CA SER A 59 12.50 -7.44 2.16
C SER A 59 11.47 -8.40 1.58
N LEU A 60 10.51 -7.88 0.81
CA LEU A 60 9.46 -8.69 0.21
C LEU A 60 10.03 -9.76 -0.72
N TYR A 61 11.04 -9.42 -1.53
CA TYR A 61 11.67 -10.40 -2.41
C TYR A 61 12.40 -11.50 -1.63
N ALA A 62 13.19 -11.12 -0.62
CA ALA A 62 13.86 -12.10 0.25
C ALA A 62 12.85 -13.00 1.00
N GLU A 63 11.72 -12.43 1.43
CA GLU A 63 10.63 -13.18 2.05
C GLU A 63 9.97 -14.18 1.08
N ILE A 64 9.78 -13.81 -0.19
CA ILE A 64 9.27 -14.71 -1.23
C ILE A 64 10.23 -15.88 -1.42
N VAL A 65 11.52 -15.61 -1.65
CA VAL A 65 12.53 -16.67 -1.82
C VAL A 65 12.59 -17.61 -0.62
N ALA A 66 12.49 -17.07 0.60
CA ALA A 66 12.46 -17.87 1.81
C ALA A 66 11.16 -18.67 1.97
N ALA A 67 10.02 -18.12 1.55
CA ALA A 67 8.73 -18.81 1.58
C ALA A 67 8.66 -19.92 0.53
N ASP A 68 9.14 -19.66 -0.67
CA ASP A 68 9.25 -20.61 -1.78
C ASP A 68 10.06 -21.85 -1.36
N ARG A 69 11.24 -21.64 -0.77
CA ARG A 69 12.04 -22.76 -0.22
C ARG A 69 11.30 -23.58 0.85
N LYS A 70 10.43 -22.95 1.65
CA LYS A 70 9.59 -23.68 2.63
C LYS A 70 8.49 -24.47 1.94
N VAL A 71 7.99 -24.03 0.80
CA VAL A 71 7.06 -24.80 -0.05
C VAL A 71 7.76 -26.06 -0.54
N THR A 72 8.96 -25.95 -1.09
CA THR A 72 9.75 -27.11 -1.54
C THR A 72 9.96 -28.13 -0.41
N LEU A 73 10.40 -27.68 0.77
CA LEU A 73 10.61 -28.58 1.92
C LEU A 73 9.32 -29.24 2.41
N ALA A 74 8.20 -28.52 2.41
CA ALA A 74 6.92 -29.08 2.78
C ALA A 74 6.40 -30.08 1.74
N HIS A 75 6.70 -29.83 0.45
CA HIS A 75 6.38 -30.74 -0.64
C HIS A 75 7.18 -32.04 -0.53
N GLU A 76 8.49 -31.96 -0.28
CA GLU A 76 9.36 -33.12 -0.05
C GLU A 76 8.86 -33.97 1.13
N ALA A 77 8.49 -33.32 2.24
CA ALA A 77 7.93 -34.00 3.41
C ALA A 77 6.60 -34.73 3.09
N LEU A 78 5.73 -34.12 2.28
CA LEU A 78 4.50 -34.74 1.81
C LEU A 78 4.78 -35.90 0.84
N GLY A 79 5.80 -35.79 0.00
CA GLY A 79 6.24 -36.85 -0.90
C GLY A 79 6.79 -38.07 -0.15
N ALA A 80 7.48 -37.85 0.99
CA ALA A 80 7.99 -38.91 1.84
C ALA A 80 6.89 -39.67 2.61
N ASP A 81 5.79 -39.01 2.96
CA ASP A 81 4.61 -39.64 3.60
C ASP A 81 3.29 -39.03 3.07
N PRO A 82 2.78 -39.51 1.92
CA PRO A 82 1.57 -38.97 1.30
C PRO A 82 0.27 -39.19 2.12
N GLY A 83 0.29 -40.15 3.05
CA GLY A 83 -0.83 -40.43 3.95
C GLY A 83 -0.96 -39.42 5.09
N ASN A 84 0.11 -38.68 5.37
CA ASN A 84 0.16 -37.74 6.48
C ASN A 84 -0.65 -36.49 6.21
N ARG A 85 -1.77 -36.34 6.94
CA ARG A 85 -2.62 -35.15 6.85
C ARG A 85 -1.89 -33.87 7.26
N THR A 86 -1.06 -33.93 8.29
CA THR A 86 -0.30 -32.77 8.77
C THR A 86 0.70 -32.28 7.72
N ALA A 87 1.39 -33.19 7.03
CA ALA A 87 2.32 -32.81 5.95
C ALA A 87 1.58 -32.10 4.81
N ARG A 88 0.40 -32.60 4.44
CA ARG A 88 -0.48 -32.02 3.42
C ARG A 88 -0.97 -30.63 3.81
N ASP A 89 -1.50 -30.48 5.02
CA ASP A 89 -2.01 -29.21 5.53
C ASP A 89 -0.86 -28.18 5.64
N THR A 90 0.34 -28.63 6.04
CA THR A 90 1.54 -27.78 6.08
C THR A 90 1.93 -27.29 4.70
N TYR A 91 1.98 -28.17 3.69
CA TYR A 91 2.31 -27.79 2.30
C TYR A 91 1.34 -26.75 1.74
N TYR A 92 0.02 -26.97 1.87
CA TYR A 92 -0.95 -25.99 1.38
C TYR A 92 -0.90 -24.67 2.17
N GLY A 93 -0.62 -24.74 3.47
CA GLY A 93 -0.43 -23.57 4.32
C GLY A 93 0.79 -22.73 3.90
N THR A 94 1.95 -23.36 3.73
CA THR A 94 3.17 -22.66 3.29
C THR A 94 3.02 -22.08 1.90
N ARG A 95 2.39 -22.81 0.98
CA ARG A 95 2.11 -22.33 -0.37
C ARG A 95 1.18 -21.12 -0.38
N THR A 96 0.13 -21.13 0.45
CA THR A 96 -0.78 -19.98 0.59
C THR A 96 -0.06 -18.74 1.10
N VAL A 97 0.84 -18.91 2.08
CA VAL A 97 1.67 -17.80 2.60
C VAL A 97 2.58 -17.24 1.51
N CYS A 98 3.27 -18.10 0.74
CA CYS A 98 4.12 -17.67 -0.37
C CYS A 98 3.34 -16.81 -1.38
N LEU A 99 2.16 -17.29 -1.81
CA LEU A 99 1.29 -16.56 -2.73
C LEU A 99 0.83 -15.21 -2.17
N SER A 100 0.59 -15.10 -0.86
CA SER A 100 0.24 -13.83 -0.21
C SER A 100 1.39 -12.82 -0.31
N ILE A 101 2.63 -13.25 -0.07
CA ILE A 101 3.80 -12.35 -0.12
C ILE A 101 4.07 -11.91 -1.58
N VAL A 102 3.91 -12.83 -2.53
CA VAL A 102 3.93 -12.51 -3.98
C VAL A 102 2.88 -11.45 -4.33
N ALA A 103 1.66 -11.57 -3.80
CA ALA A 103 0.61 -10.59 -4.00
C ALA A 103 0.98 -9.23 -3.37
N ASP A 104 1.59 -9.20 -2.19
CA ASP A 104 2.04 -7.99 -1.52
C ASP A 104 3.16 -7.27 -2.29
N TYR A 105 4.13 -8.04 -2.82
CA TYR A 105 5.17 -7.52 -3.72
C TYR A 105 4.53 -6.90 -4.97
N ASN A 106 3.63 -7.63 -5.62
CA ASN A 106 2.96 -7.18 -6.84
C ASN A 106 2.00 -5.99 -6.59
N ALA A 107 1.44 -5.88 -5.40
CA ALA A 107 0.65 -4.72 -4.99
C ALA A 107 1.55 -3.50 -4.81
N ALA A 108 2.66 -3.64 -4.06
CA ALA A 108 3.64 -2.58 -3.86
C ALA A 108 4.20 -2.07 -5.20
N ALA A 109 4.51 -3.01 -6.10
CA ALA A 109 4.97 -2.78 -7.47
C ALA A 109 4.05 -1.87 -8.31
N ARG A 110 2.76 -1.80 -7.98
CA ARG A 110 1.74 -1.01 -8.70
C ARG A 110 1.44 0.32 -8.02
N THR A 111 1.94 0.55 -6.81
CA THR A 111 1.66 1.79 -6.08
C THR A 111 2.41 2.97 -6.70
N TYR A 112 1.74 4.11 -6.84
CA TYR A 112 2.34 5.33 -7.41
C TYR A 112 3.63 5.76 -6.70
N LEU A 113 3.66 5.59 -5.37
CA LEU A 113 4.77 5.98 -4.52
C LEU A 113 5.98 5.03 -4.59
N ALA A 114 5.82 3.78 -5.04
CA ALA A 114 6.89 2.78 -4.98
C ALA A 114 7.26 2.16 -6.33
N ALA A 115 6.39 2.25 -7.36
CA ALA A 115 6.55 1.53 -8.63
C ALA A 115 7.92 1.71 -9.31
N ASP A 116 8.52 2.91 -9.18
CA ASP A 116 9.77 3.27 -9.85
C ASP A 116 11.03 3.06 -8.96
N PHE A 117 10.85 2.64 -7.72
CA PHE A 117 11.92 2.64 -6.70
C PHE A 117 12.39 1.25 -6.30
N ARG A 118 12.13 0.27 -7.15
CA ARG A 118 12.81 -1.02 -7.09
C ARG A 118 14.25 -0.89 -7.53
N SER A 119 15.10 -1.74 -6.97
CA SER A 119 16.42 -1.98 -7.51
C SER A 119 16.30 -2.63 -8.89
N ALA A 120 17.30 -2.38 -9.75
CA ALA A 120 17.25 -2.77 -11.16
C ALA A 120 17.34 -4.29 -11.38
N ASP A 121 17.81 -5.01 -10.37
CA ASP A 121 17.94 -6.46 -10.30
C ASP A 121 16.68 -7.17 -9.82
N LEU A 122 15.71 -6.43 -9.24
CA LEU A 122 14.44 -6.98 -8.82
C LEU A 122 13.39 -6.96 -9.95
N PRO A 123 12.55 -8.01 -10.04
CA PRO A 123 11.57 -8.12 -11.11
C PRO A 123 10.44 -7.09 -10.99
N ALA A 124 9.94 -6.62 -12.14
CA ALA A 124 8.83 -5.66 -12.18
C ALA A 124 7.51 -6.26 -11.67
N GLN A 125 7.32 -7.56 -11.78
CA GLN A 125 6.26 -8.34 -11.14
C GLN A 125 6.79 -9.76 -10.94
N ILE A 126 6.36 -10.40 -9.87
CA ILE A 126 6.59 -11.82 -9.64
C ILE A 126 5.49 -12.57 -10.37
N GLY A 127 5.89 -13.52 -11.22
CA GLY A 127 4.98 -14.33 -12.01
C GLY A 127 5.31 -15.81 -11.87
N ASP A 128 4.37 -16.63 -12.32
CA ASP A 128 4.38 -18.10 -12.15
C ASP A 128 5.46 -18.86 -12.93
N ALA A 129 6.38 -18.14 -13.60
CA ALA A 129 7.37 -18.67 -14.53
C ALA A 129 8.81 -18.57 -14.01
N ASP A 130 9.03 -17.89 -12.88
CA ASP A 130 10.34 -17.80 -12.25
C ASP A 130 10.50 -18.90 -11.18
N PRO A 131 11.35 -19.91 -11.39
CA PRO A 131 11.53 -21.01 -10.44
C PRO A 131 12.03 -20.59 -9.06
N ALA A 132 12.55 -19.36 -8.90
CA ALA A 132 12.99 -18.86 -7.60
C ALA A 132 11.84 -18.26 -6.77
N THR A 133 10.68 -18.00 -7.39
CA THR A 133 9.60 -17.21 -6.80
C THR A 133 8.19 -17.65 -7.22
N ASP A 134 8.05 -18.81 -7.88
CA ASP A 134 6.78 -19.28 -8.44
C ASP A 134 5.86 -19.95 -7.40
N CYS A 135 6.32 -20.10 -6.15
CA CYS A 135 5.60 -20.75 -5.06
C CYS A 135 5.18 -22.18 -5.44
N LYS A 136 6.02 -22.85 -6.22
CA LYS A 136 5.87 -24.24 -6.64
C LYS A 136 7.13 -25.03 -6.26
N GLU A 137 7.09 -26.32 -6.55
CA GLU A 137 8.17 -27.28 -6.37
C GLU A 137 8.88 -27.59 -7.69
#